data_AF-X1B371-F1
#
_entry.id   AF-X1B371-F1
#
_cell.length_a   1.000
_cell.length_b   1.000
_cell.length_c   1.000
_cell.angle_alpha   90.00
_cell.angle_beta   90.00
_cell.angle_gamma   90.00
#
_symmetry.space_group_name_H-M   'P 1'
#
loop_
_entity.id
_entity.type
_entity.pdbx_description
1 polymer ?
#
loop_
_entity_poly.entity_id
_entity_poly.type
_entity_poly.pdbx_seq_one_letter_code
_entity_poly.pdbx_strand_id
1 'polypeptide(L)'
;MKIKVFSRYFPPDFVGGGELSTYYVCKELKKMKNNITINTLSKVKSNEFDIYTLKKPNKIFELHEKSYFEKIAKKNILTESDVNWASDFFGAAILKNVNSKKVATVRDYWPLCAYNLCLLSDGSFCSKCNLRNIFRCMKIKQSSFLRKPIHIIRYQINQKFRSGILSDFDHVVFPSENLAKLIDSRLHLRDYSIIPNPIGREYCNKIIKYIKKERI
;
A
#
# COMPACT_ATOMS: atom_id res chain seq x y z
N MET A 1 22.47 -4.72 1.06
CA MET A 1 21.63 -5.11 -0.09
C MET A 1 21.12 -3.85 -0.81
N LYS A 2 20.79 -3.96 -2.10
CA LYS A 2 20.07 -2.95 -2.89
C LYS A 2 18.57 -3.21 -2.78
N ILE A 3 17.85 -2.31 -2.12
CA ILE A 3 16.40 -2.41 -1.89
C ILE A 3 15.71 -1.25 -2.60
N LYS A 4 14.73 -1.57 -3.43
CA LYS A 4 13.88 -0.57 -4.07
C LYS A 4 12.52 -0.56 -3.43
N VAL A 5 12.11 0.59 -2.92
CA VAL A 5 10.80 0.76 -2.27
C VAL A 5 9.84 1.42 -3.24
N PHE A 6 8.70 0.81 -3.47
CA PHE A 6 7.65 1.33 -4.35
C PHE A 6 6.48 1.80 -3.51
N SER A 7 6.10 3.07 -3.70
CA SER A 7 5.02 3.71 -2.96
C SER A 7 4.31 4.74 -3.84
N ARG A 8 3.07 5.09 -3.50
CA ARG A 8 2.39 6.21 -4.15
C ARG A 8 2.94 7.55 -3.65
N TYR A 9 3.17 7.62 -2.35
CA TYR A 9 3.54 8.80 -1.59
C TYR A 9 4.77 8.47 -0.73
N PHE A 10 5.58 9.47 -0.46
CA PHE A 10 6.75 9.34 0.39
C PHE A 10 7.08 10.68 1.02
N PRO A 11 7.45 10.74 2.32
CA PRO A 11 7.76 12.00 2.98
C PRO A 11 8.76 12.85 2.19
N PRO A 12 8.58 14.18 2.14
CA PRO A 12 7.59 14.96 2.90
C PRO A 12 6.16 14.96 2.34
N ASP A 13 5.91 14.38 1.15
CA ASP A 13 4.55 14.28 0.58
C ASP A 13 3.89 12.97 1.04
N PHE A 14 3.08 13.04 2.09
CA PHE A 14 2.38 11.88 2.66
C PHE A 14 0.93 12.18 3.01
N VAL A 15 0.11 11.13 3.04
CA VAL A 15 -1.33 11.23 3.33
C VAL A 15 -1.70 10.55 4.66
N GLY A 16 -0.91 9.58 5.14
CA GLY A 16 -1.19 8.92 6.40
C GLY A 16 0.01 8.23 7.05
N GLY A 17 -0.29 7.33 7.98
CA GLY A 17 0.73 6.63 8.77
C GLY A 17 1.49 5.55 8.00
N GLY A 18 0.98 5.08 6.86
CA GLY A 18 1.64 4.06 6.05
C GLY A 18 2.96 4.56 5.46
N GLU A 19 2.95 5.79 4.94
CA GLU A 19 4.14 6.44 4.38
C GLU A 19 5.18 6.76 5.45
N LEU A 20 4.75 7.23 6.63
CA LEU A 20 5.65 7.48 7.76
C LEU A 20 6.28 6.19 8.28
N SER A 21 5.48 5.13 8.43
CA SER A 21 5.95 3.77 8.78
C SER A 21 7.05 3.33 7.83
N THR A 22 6.82 3.43 6.52
CA THR A 22 7.82 3.08 5.50
C THR A 22 9.07 3.94 5.59
N TYR A 23 8.94 5.25 5.78
CA TYR A 23 10.08 6.14 5.96
C TYR A 23 10.96 5.73 7.15
N TYR A 24 10.38 5.43 8.31
CA TYR A 24 11.16 4.98 9.48
C TYR A 24 11.85 3.63 9.25
N VAL A 25 11.16 2.66 8.62
CA VAL A 25 11.80 1.38 8.25
C VAL A 25 12.98 1.63 7.30
N CYS A 26 12.80 2.46 6.27
CA CYS A 26 13.88 2.80 5.34
C CYS A 26 15.09 3.41 6.04
N LYS A 27 14.88 4.27 7.06
CA LYS A 27 15.98 4.86 7.85
C LYS A 27 16.78 3.79 8.59
N GLU A 28 16.09 2.87 9.27
CA GLU A 28 16.77 1.80 10.00
C GLU A 28 17.48 0.83 9.04
N LEU A 29 16.87 0.47 7.90
CA LEU A 29 17.53 -0.33 6.87
C LEU A 29 18.78 0.35 6.30
N LYS A 30 18.75 1.67 6.09
CA LYS A 30 19.92 2.44 5.65
C LYS A 30 21.02 2.47 6.70
N LYS A 31 20.69 2.58 7.99
CA LYS A 31 21.66 2.45 9.10
C LYS A 31 22.31 1.06 9.14
N MET A 32 21.58 0.03 8.73
CA MET A 32 22.11 -1.34 8.54
C MET A 32 22.94 -1.49 7.24
N LYS A 33 23.41 -0.39 6.65
CA LYS A 33 24.24 -0.35 5.43
C LYS A 33 23.56 -0.90 4.17
N ASN A 34 22.23 -0.86 4.10
CA ASN A 34 21.51 -1.14 2.86
C ASN A 34 21.44 0.09 1.95
N ASN A 35 21.53 -0.14 0.64
CA ASN A 35 21.29 0.88 -0.37
C ASN A 35 19.80 0.93 -0.69
N ILE A 36 19.15 2.05 -0.35
CA ILE A 36 17.69 2.22 -0.47
C ILE A 36 17.38 3.26 -1.54
N THR A 37 16.62 2.86 -2.56
CA THR A 37 16.06 3.77 -3.56
C THR A 37 14.55 3.79 -3.46
N ILE A 38 13.96 4.98 -3.35
CA ILE A 38 12.51 5.16 -3.29
C ILE A 38 11.98 5.47 -4.69
N ASN A 39 11.06 4.64 -5.16
CA ASN A 39 10.33 4.78 -6.41
C ASN A 39 8.91 5.23 -6.07
N THR A 40 8.60 6.51 -6.32
CA THR A 40 7.33 7.12 -5.90
C THR A 40 6.65 7.90 -7.01
N LEU A 41 5.32 8.02 -6.98
CA LEU A 41 4.58 8.91 -7.88
C LEU A 41 4.61 10.38 -7.42
N SER A 42 4.98 10.63 -6.16
CA SER A 42 5.15 11.98 -5.63
C SER A 42 6.41 12.65 -6.16
N LYS A 43 6.32 13.96 -6.43
CA LYS A 43 7.48 14.80 -6.80
C LYS A 43 8.13 15.32 -5.51
N VAL A 44 8.98 14.50 -4.92
CA VAL A 44 9.69 14.84 -3.67
C VAL A 44 11.19 14.85 -3.85
N LYS A 45 11.87 15.64 -3.04
CA LYS A 45 13.32 15.60 -2.85
C LYS A 45 13.59 15.10 -1.44
N SER A 46 14.65 14.32 -1.29
CA SER A 46 15.13 13.86 0.01
C SER A 46 16.64 14.01 0.06
N ASN A 47 17.16 14.47 1.19
CA ASN A 47 18.59 14.44 1.48
C ASN A 47 19.01 13.08 2.06
N GLU A 48 18.04 12.23 2.40
CA GLU A 48 18.27 10.96 3.10
C GLU A 48 18.18 9.75 2.17
N PHE A 49 17.44 9.84 1.06
CA PHE A 49 17.21 8.72 0.16
C PHE A 49 17.32 9.13 -1.30
N ASP A 50 17.79 8.21 -2.14
CA ASP A 50 17.72 8.37 -3.58
C ASP A 50 16.26 8.24 -4.00
N ILE A 51 15.69 9.32 -4.58
CA ILE A 51 14.31 9.36 -5.03
C ILE A 51 14.25 9.26 -6.55
N TYR A 52 13.48 8.30 -7.04
CA TYR A 52 13.08 8.18 -8.44
C TYR A 52 11.58 8.44 -8.57
N THR A 53 11.21 9.57 -9.19
CA THR A 53 9.80 9.86 -9.48
C THR A 53 9.33 9.08 -10.70
N LEU A 54 8.37 8.18 -10.47
CA LEU A 54 7.77 7.33 -11.48
C LEU A 54 6.94 8.14 -12.47
N LYS A 55 7.14 7.85 -13.76
CA LYS A 55 6.36 8.45 -14.85
C LYS A 55 4.97 7.81 -14.93
N LYS A 56 3.92 8.61 -14.75
CA LYS A 56 2.51 8.19 -14.95
C LYS A 56 2.07 8.36 -16.41
N PRO A 57 1.14 7.52 -16.93
CA PRO A 57 0.52 7.75 -18.23
C PRO A 57 -0.40 8.99 -18.21
N ASN A 58 -0.55 9.66 -19.35
CA ASN A 58 -1.33 10.91 -19.48
C ASN A 58 -2.86 10.73 -19.38
N LYS A 59 -3.37 9.52 -19.14
CA LYS A 59 -4.80 9.25 -19.12
C LYS A 59 -5.35 9.31 -17.69
N ILE A 60 -6.29 10.23 -17.47
CA ILE A 60 -6.98 10.49 -16.19
C ILE A 60 -8.02 9.39 -15.86
N PHE A 61 -8.41 8.56 -16.83
CA PHE A 61 -9.55 7.65 -16.71
C PHE A 61 -9.28 6.21 -17.16
N GLU A 62 -8.18 5.60 -16.74
CA GLU A 62 -8.05 4.15 -16.92
C GLU A 62 -8.95 3.42 -15.91
N LEU A 63 -10.11 2.98 -16.40
CA LEU A 63 -11.05 2.13 -15.66
C LEU A 63 -10.41 0.81 -15.23
N HIS A 64 -9.45 0.31 -16.01
CA HIS A 64 -8.71 -0.93 -15.75
C HIS A 64 -7.36 -0.63 -15.08
N GLU A 65 -7.26 -0.92 -13.78
CA GLU A 65 -6.06 -0.73 -12.98
C GLU A 65 -4.89 -1.56 -13.51
N LYS A 66 -5.14 -2.78 -13.99
CA LYS A 66 -4.11 -3.65 -14.58
C LYS A 66 -3.34 -2.94 -15.70
N SER A 67 -4.07 -2.42 -16.69
CA SER A 67 -3.45 -1.73 -17.84
C SER A 67 -2.70 -0.47 -17.41
N TYR A 68 -3.22 0.25 -16.42
CA TYR A 68 -2.58 1.45 -15.86
C TYR A 68 -1.23 1.15 -15.22
N PHE A 69 -1.19 0.17 -14.33
CA PHE A 69 0.05 -0.17 -13.64
C PHE A 69 1.06 -0.86 -14.57
N GLU A 70 0.61 -1.62 -15.56
CA GLU A 70 1.49 -2.15 -16.62
C GLU A 70 2.15 -1.04 -17.43
N LYS A 71 1.43 0.05 -17.74
CA LYS A 71 2.00 1.21 -18.45
C LYS A 71 3.00 1.96 -17.58
N ILE A 72 2.76 2.07 -16.28
CA ILE A 72 3.74 2.64 -15.36
C ILE A 72 4.98 1.76 -15.33
N ALA A 73 4.84 0.45 -15.09
CA ALA A 73 5.98 -0.47 -15.06
C ALA A 73 6.83 -0.40 -16.35
N LYS A 74 6.19 -0.42 -17.53
CA LYS A 74 6.91 -0.33 -18.83
C LYS A 74 7.65 0.99 -19.05
N LYS A 75 7.12 2.11 -18.56
CA LYS A 75 7.72 3.44 -18.75
C LYS A 75 8.91 3.71 -17.82
N ASN A 76 9.06 2.93 -16.77
CA ASN A 76 10.08 3.12 -15.76
C ASN A 76 11.02 1.92 -15.86
N ILE A 77 12.26 2.14 -16.28
CA ILE A 77 13.27 1.07 -16.34
C ILE A 77 13.57 0.69 -14.90
N LEU A 78 12.99 -0.42 -14.45
CA LEU A 78 13.28 -0.96 -13.13
C LEU A 78 14.67 -1.59 -13.20
N THR A 79 15.70 -0.82 -12.85
CA THR A 79 17.07 -1.32 -12.71
C THR A 79 17.17 -2.46 -11.69
N GLU A 80 18.26 -3.21 -11.72
CA GLU A 80 18.47 -4.35 -10.82
C GLU A 80 18.42 -3.96 -9.34
N SER A 81 17.88 -4.88 -8.53
CA SER A 81 17.78 -4.78 -7.08
C SER A 81 17.76 -6.18 -6.48
N ASP A 82 18.28 -6.33 -5.27
CA ASP A 82 18.19 -7.60 -4.53
C ASP A 82 16.76 -7.86 -4.05
N VAL A 83 16.03 -6.79 -3.69
CA VAL A 83 14.64 -6.84 -3.22
C VAL A 83 13.86 -5.63 -3.73
N ASN A 84 12.68 -5.88 -4.30
CA ASN A 84 11.66 -4.87 -4.57
C ASN A 84 10.59 -4.91 -3.48
N TRP A 85 10.42 -3.83 -2.75
CA TRP A 85 9.47 -3.72 -1.65
C TRP A 85 8.28 -2.82 -2.03
N ALA A 86 7.09 -3.40 -2.14
CA ALA A 86 5.84 -2.65 -2.25
C ALA A 86 5.37 -2.18 -0.86
N SER A 87 5.37 -0.87 -0.64
CA SER A 87 4.89 -0.28 0.62
C SER A 87 3.36 -0.14 0.67
N ASP A 88 2.69 -0.14 -0.47
CA ASP A 88 1.25 0.08 -0.55
C ASP A 88 0.65 -0.62 -1.78
N PHE A 89 -0.65 -0.44 -1.99
CA PHE A 89 -1.35 -0.93 -3.17
C PHE A 89 -0.68 -0.51 -4.49
N PHE A 90 -0.23 0.74 -4.60
CA PHE A 90 0.34 1.27 -5.85
C PHE A 90 1.66 0.58 -6.15
N GLY A 91 2.55 0.49 -5.16
CA GLY A 91 3.79 -0.25 -5.31
C GLY A 91 3.54 -1.72 -5.64
N ALA A 92 2.55 -2.33 -4.98
CA ALA A 92 2.21 -3.74 -5.21
C ALA A 92 1.69 -3.98 -6.63
N ALA A 93 0.82 -3.10 -7.12
CA ALA A 93 0.25 -3.20 -8.45
C ALA A 93 1.27 -2.94 -9.57
N ILE A 94 2.24 -2.04 -9.36
CA ILE A 94 3.36 -1.82 -10.29
C ILE A 94 4.25 -3.07 -10.37
N LEU A 95 4.57 -3.66 -9.21
CA LEU A 95 5.49 -4.79 -9.11
C LEU A 95 4.88 -6.13 -9.51
N LYS A 96 3.55 -6.25 -9.65
CA LYS A 96 2.86 -7.52 -9.94
C LYS A 96 3.55 -8.32 -11.06
N ASN A 97 3.83 -7.67 -12.19
CA ASN A 97 4.40 -8.31 -13.38
C ASN A 97 5.93 -8.21 -13.47
N VAL A 98 6.61 -7.77 -12.41
CA VAL A 98 8.07 -7.65 -12.39
C VAL A 98 8.64 -8.98 -11.91
N ASN A 99 9.51 -9.60 -12.72
CA ASN A 99 10.17 -10.85 -12.36
C ASN A 99 11.42 -10.57 -11.53
N SER A 100 11.25 -10.53 -10.21
CA SER A 100 12.29 -10.23 -9.23
C SER A 100 11.80 -10.64 -7.85
N LYS A 101 12.70 -10.67 -6.87
CA LYS A 101 12.31 -10.85 -5.47
C LYS A 101 11.48 -9.67 -4.99
N LYS A 102 10.25 -9.95 -4.56
CA LYS A 102 9.21 -8.97 -4.21
C LYS A 102 8.66 -9.22 -2.81
N VAL A 103 8.67 -8.17 -2.00
CA VAL A 103 8.02 -8.15 -0.68
C VAL A 103 6.92 -7.10 -0.70
N ALA A 104 5.75 -7.40 -0.13
CA ALA A 104 4.67 -6.42 0.02
C ALA A 104 4.42 -6.15 1.50
N THR A 105 4.18 -4.89 1.87
CA THR A 105 3.56 -4.56 3.15
C THR A 105 2.11 -4.16 2.92
N VAL A 106 1.19 -4.84 3.58
CA VAL A 106 -0.24 -4.63 3.44
C VAL A 106 -0.79 -4.00 4.72
N ARG A 107 -1.20 -2.74 4.63
CA ARG A 107 -1.63 -1.93 5.79
C ARG A 107 -3.12 -1.64 5.84
N ASP A 108 -3.84 -1.94 4.77
CA ASP A 108 -5.28 -1.70 4.65
C ASP A 108 -5.94 -2.84 3.86
N TYR A 109 -7.24 -2.70 3.59
CA TYR A 109 -8.03 -3.74 2.94
C TYR A 109 -7.96 -3.72 1.41
N TRP A 110 -6.98 -3.07 0.78
CA TRP A 110 -6.87 -2.94 -0.68
C TRP A 110 -6.92 -4.28 -1.45
N PRO A 111 -6.41 -5.42 -0.93
CA PRO A 111 -6.49 -6.69 -1.66
C PRO A 111 -7.93 -7.21 -1.76
N LEU A 112 -8.77 -6.84 -0.80
CA LEU A 112 -10.16 -7.30 -0.66
C LEU A 112 -11.17 -6.25 -1.14
N CYS A 113 -10.80 -4.98 -1.13
CA CYS A 113 -11.73 -3.86 -1.35
C CYS A 113 -11.09 -2.75 -2.17
N ALA A 114 -11.73 -2.37 -3.29
CA ALA A 114 -11.23 -1.33 -4.18
C ALA A 114 -11.05 0.06 -3.53
N TYR A 115 -11.75 0.30 -2.41
CA TYR A 115 -11.70 1.55 -1.64
C TYR A 115 -10.96 1.41 -0.32
N ASN A 116 -10.38 0.25 -0.04
CA ASN A 116 -9.53 -0.01 1.13
C ASN A 116 -10.23 0.15 2.50
N LEU A 117 -11.54 0.38 2.54
CA LEU A 117 -12.30 0.65 3.77
C LEU A 117 -12.96 -0.60 4.38
N CYS A 118 -13.37 -1.55 3.54
CA CYS A 118 -14.23 -2.68 3.95
C CYS A 118 -15.44 -2.28 4.84
N LEU A 119 -16.05 -1.13 4.55
CA LEU A 119 -17.12 -0.56 5.37
C LEU A 119 -18.43 -0.42 4.58
N LEU A 120 -19.53 -0.90 5.17
CA LEU A 120 -20.89 -0.68 4.68
C LEU A 120 -21.47 0.63 5.24
N SER A 121 -22.55 1.11 4.63
CA SER A 121 -23.17 2.41 4.90
C SER A 121 -23.86 2.51 6.27
N ASP A 122 -24.04 1.39 6.95
CA ASP A 122 -24.53 1.26 8.33
C ASP A 122 -23.38 1.15 9.35
N GLY A 123 -22.13 1.28 8.91
CA GLY A 123 -20.94 1.16 9.76
C GLY A 123 -20.47 -0.28 9.99
N SER A 124 -21.19 -1.28 9.48
CA SER A 124 -20.78 -2.68 9.62
C SER A 124 -19.65 -3.06 8.66
N PHE A 125 -18.93 -4.12 9.01
CA PHE A 125 -17.83 -4.64 8.21
C PHE A 125 -18.32 -5.37 6.95
N CYS A 126 -17.71 -5.08 5.80
CA CYS A 126 -18.00 -5.73 4.53
C CYS A 126 -17.23 -7.05 4.38
N SER A 127 -17.92 -8.16 4.65
CA SER A 127 -17.35 -9.51 4.60
C SER A 127 -17.11 -10.07 3.19
N LYS A 128 -17.80 -9.55 2.17
CA LYS A 128 -17.61 -9.96 0.78
C LYS A 128 -18.08 -8.85 -0.12
N CYS A 129 -17.35 -8.57 -1.19
CA CYS A 129 -17.88 -7.67 -2.19
C CYS A 129 -18.72 -8.41 -3.23
N ASN A 130 -20.01 -8.18 -3.17
CA ASN A 130 -21.02 -8.62 -4.13
C ASN A 130 -21.92 -7.42 -4.48
N LEU A 131 -22.78 -7.55 -5.49
CA LEU A 131 -23.68 -6.47 -5.92
C LEU A 131 -24.44 -5.83 -4.76
N ARG A 132 -25.06 -6.64 -3.88
CA ARG A 132 -25.79 -6.15 -2.70
C ARG A 132 -24.92 -5.27 -1.79
N ASN A 133 -23.71 -5.70 -1.50
CA ASN A 133 -22.77 -4.97 -0.65
C ASN A 133 -22.12 -3.78 -1.35
N ILE A 134 -22.03 -3.78 -2.68
CA ILE A 134 -21.58 -2.63 -3.47
C ILE A 134 -22.57 -1.46 -3.31
N PHE A 135 -23.88 -1.71 -3.46
CA PHE A 135 -24.88 -0.65 -3.26
C PHE A 135 -24.93 -0.13 -1.83
N ARG A 136 -24.61 -0.99 -0.85
CA ARG A 136 -24.46 -0.62 0.56
C ARG A 136 -23.07 -0.11 0.92
N CYS A 137 -22.12 -0.02 0.00
CA CYS A 137 -20.76 0.40 0.32
C CYS A 137 -20.74 1.87 0.77
N MET A 138 -20.04 2.16 1.88
CA MET A 138 -19.93 3.52 2.42
C MET A 138 -19.43 4.51 1.35
N LYS A 139 -18.41 4.13 0.58
CA LYS A 139 -17.84 5.00 -0.45
C LYS A 139 -18.82 5.29 -1.59
N ILE A 140 -19.65 4.32 -1.97
CA ILE A 140 -20.69 4.50 -2.99
C ILE A 140 -21.79 5.44 -2.49
N LYS A 141 -22.21 5.28 -1.23
CA LYS A 141 -23.21 6.17 -0.60
C LYS A 141 -22.74 7.63 -0.55
N GLN A 142 -21.47 7.86 -0.22
CA GLN A 142 -20.85 9.19 -0.18
C GLN A 142 -20.56 9.78 -1.56
N SER A 143 -20.62 8.98 -2.63
CA SER A 143 -20.34 9.46 -3.98
C SER A 143 -21.55 10.20 -4.57
N SER A 144 -21.28 11.23 -5.36
CA SER A 144 -22.35 11.93 -6.10
C SER A 144 -23.06 10.98 -7.06
N PHE A 145 -24.35 11.27 -7.34
CA PHE A 145 -25.21 10.43 -8.18
C PHE A 145 -24.55 10.04 -9.52
N LEU A 146 -23.93 11.01 -10.20
CA LEU A 146 -23.24 10.80 -11.49
C LEU A 146 -21.99 9.90 -11.38
N ARG A 147 -21.33 9.86 -10.23
CA ARG A 147 -20.11 9.05 -10.03
C ARG A 147 -20.41 7.63 -9.56
N LYS A 148 -21.60 7.36 -9.01
CA LYS A 148 -21.96 6.04 -8.49
C LYS A 148 -21.80 4.92 -9.53
N PRO A 149 -22.33 5.02 -10.76
CA PRO A 149 -22.18 3.95 -11.75
C PRO A 149 -20.72 3.67 -12.09
N ILE A 150 -19.91 4.72 -12.27
CA ILE A 150 -18.47 4.61 -12.54
C ILE A 150 -17.77 3.86 -11.40
N HIS A 151 -18.09 4.21 -10.15
CA HIS A 151 -17.51 3.57 -8.98
C HIS A 151 -17.90 2.09 -8.84
N ILE A 152 -19.13 1.72 -9.20
CA ILE A 152 -19.63 0.34 -9.21
C ILE A 152 -18.91 -0.48 -10.28
N ILE A 153 -18.86 0.04 -11.51
CA ILE A 153 -18.22 -0.62 -12.65
C ILE A 153 -16.72 -0.83 -12.37
N ARG A 154 -16.03 0.20 -11.89
CA ARG A 154 -14.61 0.10 -11.49
C ARG A 154 -14.39 -0.98 -10.45
N TYR A 155 -15.34 -1.17 -9.53
CA TYR A 155 -15.23 -2.20 -8.51
C TYR A 155 -15.21 -3.60 -9.13
N GLN A 156 -16.21 -3.89 -9.96
CA GLN A 156 -16.37 -5.20 -10.58
C GLN A 156 -15.19 -5.55 -11.47
N ILE A 157 -14.71 -4.59 -12.27
CA ILE A 157 -13.62 -4.81 -13.22
C ILE A 157 -12.29 -5.07 -12.53
N ASN A 158 -11.99 -4.40 -11.41
CA ASN A 158 -10.66 -4.41 -10.81
C ASN A 158 -10.50 -5.41 -9.65
N GLN A 159 -11.59 -5.98 -9.13
CA GLN A 159 -11.53 -6.87 -7.96
C GLN A 159 -10.63 -8.10 -8.18
N LYS A 160 -10.75 -8.74 -9.35
CA LYS A 160 -9.91 -9.90 -9.70
C LYS A 160 -8.43 -9.52 -9.81
N PHE A 161 -8.14 -8.35 -10.37
CA PHE A 161 -6.77 -7.85 -10.45
C PHE A 161 -6.18 -7.65 -9.04
N ARG A 162 -6.87 -6.91 -8.17
CA ARG A 162 -6.39 -6.60 -6.82
C ARG A 162 -6.17 -7.83 -5.94
N SER A 163 -7.17 -8.72 -5.91
CA SER A 163 -7.08 -9.97 -5.13
C SER A 163 -5.95 -10.88 -5.61
N GLY A 164 -5.61 -10.84 -6.90
CA GLY A 164 -4.50 -11.58 -7.47
C GLY A 164 -3.14 -10.89 -7.38
N ILE A 165 -2.98 -9.69 -6.82
CA ILE A 165 -1.64 -9.04 -6.78
C ILE A 165 -0.67 -9.84 -5.90
N LEU A 166 -1.13 -10.24 -4.71
CA LEU A 166 -0.26 -10.82 -3.69
C LEU A 166 0.22 -12.24 -4.02
N SER A 167 -0.41 -12.95 -4.97
CA SER A 167 0.02 -14.28 -5.38
C SER A 167 1.41 -14.31 -6.02
N ASP A 168 1.88 -13.17 -6.51
CA ASP A 168 3.15 -13.04 -7.23
C ASP A 168 4.26 -12.48 -6.32
N PHE A 169 3.97 -12.23 -5.04
CA PHE A 169 4.95 -11.76 -4.06
C PHE A 169 5.57 -12.94 -3.33
N ASP A 170 6.88 -12.87 -3.10
CA ASP A 170 7.63 -13.90 -2.38
C ASP A 170 7.30 -13.88 -0.88
N HIS A 171 7.00 -12.69 -0.34
CA HIS A 171 6.66 -12.52 1.07
C HIS A 171 5.70 -11.34 1.27
N VAL A 172 4.77 -11.49 2.21
CA VAL A 172 3.82 -10.43 2.59
C VAL A 172 3.99 -10.07 4.07
N VAL A 173 4.04 -8.79 4.39
CA VAL A 173 4.17 -8.27 5.76
C VAL A 173 2.88 -7.58 6.15
N PHE A 174 2.35 -7.92 7.31
CA PHE A 174 1.19 -7.27 7.91
C PHE A 174 1.56 -6.54 9.21
N PRO A 175 0.96 -5.39 9.50
CA PRO A 175 1.17 -4.67 10.76
C PRO A 175 0.43 -5.31 11.94
N SER A 176 -0.51 -6.23 11.70
CA SER A 176 -1.29 -6.88 12.75
C SER A 176 -1.81 -8.25 12.32
N GLU A 177 -2.00 -9.12 13.31
CA GLU A 177 -2.54 -10.47 13.11
C GLU A 177 -3.97 -10.45 12.58
N ASN A 178 -4.80 -9.50 13.04
CA ASN A 178 -6.19 -9.36 12.60
C ASN A 178 -6.29 -9.09 11.10
N LEU A 179 -5.44 -8.21 10.56
CA LEU A 179 -5.43 -7.91 9.13
C LEU A 179 -4.90 -9.11 8.33
N ALA A 180 -3.84 -9.75 8.83
CA ALA A 180 -3.26 -10.93 8.21
C ALA A 180 -4.30 -12.06 8.09
N LYS A 181 -4.94 -12.47 9.20
CA LYS A 181 -5.97 -13.52 9.22
C LYS A 181 -7.12 -13.22 8.26
N LEU A 182 -7.60 -11.98 8.25
CA LEU A 182 -8.69 -11.58 7.37
C LEU A 182 -8.32 -11.71 5.89
N ILE A 183 -7.13 -11.25 5.49
CA ILE A 183 -6.71 -11.30 4.08
C ILE A 183 -6.36 -12.73 3.68
N ASP A 184 -5.64 -13.45 4.53
CA ASP A 184 -5.24 -14.83 4.30
C ASP A 184 -6.43 -15.78 4.17
N SER A 185 -7.46 -15.62 5.02
CA SER A 185 -8.70 -16.41 4.94
C SER A 185 -9.44 -16.33 3.59
N ARG A 186 -9.09 -15.36 2.74
CA ARG A 186 -9.72 -15.14 1.43
C ARG A 186 -8.78 -15.33 0.25
N LEU A 187 -7.49 -15.05 0.44
CA LEU A 187 -6.50 -15.07 -0.64
C LEU A 187 -5.54 -16.26 -0.55
N HIS A 188 -5.51 -16.98 0.59
CA HIS A 188 -4.65 -18.13 0.84
C HIS A 188 -3.19 -17.82 0.50
N LEU A 189 -2.60 -16.92 1.28
CA LEU A 189 -1.24 -16.44 1.06
C LEU A 189 -0.24 -17.57 1.30
N ARG A 190 0.83 -17.61 0.50
CA ARG A 190 1.86 -18.64 0.61
C ARG A 190 2.78 -18.41 1.79
N ASP A 191 3.19 -17.17 1.99
CA ASP A 191 4.17 -16.78 3.01
C ASP A 191 3.91 -15.35 3.49
N TYR A 192 3.79 -15.19 4.80
CA TYR A 192 3.62 -13.88 5.42
C TYR A 192 4.18 -13.79 6.84
N SER A 193 4.49 -12.57 7.27
CA SER A 193 4.91 -12.25 8.63
C SER A 193 4.07 -11.10 9.22
N ILE A 194 4.08 -11.01 10.55
CA ILE A 194 3.45 -9.93 11.30
C ILE A 194 4.56 -9.06 11.88
N ILE A 195 4.70 -7.85 11.35
CA ILE A 195 5.68 -6.84 11.80
C ILE A 195 4.93 -5.54 12.06
N PRO A 196 4.70 -5.16 13.33
CA PRO A 196 3.99 -3.93 13.68
C PRO A 196 4.63 -2.69 13.06
N ASN A 197 3.80 -1.68 12.76
CA ASN A 197 4.31 -0.40 12.25
C ASN A 197 5.27 0.25 13.27
N PRO A 198 6.43 0.76 12.83
CA PRO A 198 7.30 1.52 13.70
C PRO A 198 6.66 2.86 14.10
N ILE A 199 7.06 3.34 15.27
CA ILE A 199 6.73 4.67 15.79
C ILE A 199 8.03 5.47 15.87
N GLY A 200 8.01 6.73 15.44
CA GLY A 200 9.16 7.63 15.56
C GLY A 200 9.61 7.77 17.01
N ARG A 201 10.93 7.70 17.26
CA ARG A 201 11.49 7.76 18.62
C ARG A 201 11.12 9.05 19.34
N GLU A 202 10.97 10.14 18.59
CA GLU A 202 10.53 11.44 19.08
C GLU A 202 9.16 11.37 19.78
N TYR A 203 8.25 10.52 19.31
CA TYR A 203 6.94 10.31 19.93
C TYR A 203 7.06 9.46 21.19
N CYS A 204 7.85 8.38 21.13
CA CYS A 204 8.11 7.52 22.29
C CYS A 204 8.75 8.32 23.44
N ASN A 205 9.73 9.18 23.13
CA ASN A 205 10.41 10.00 24.13
C ASN A 205 9.48 10.99 24.84
N LYS A 206 8.51 11.57 24.12
CA LYS A 206 7.50 12.46 24.71
C LYS A 206 6.60 11.70 25.70
N ILE A 207 6.13 10.51 25.32
CA ILE A 207 5.30 9.66 26.18
C ILE A 207 6.07 9.24 27.43
N ILE A 208 7.32 8.80 27.28
CA ILE A 208 8.17 8.42 28.43
C ILE A 208 8.36 9.61 29.38
N LYS A 209 8.59 10.83 28.84
CA LYS A 209 8.72 12.04 29.65
C LYS A 209 7.43 12.38 30.38
N TYR A 210 6.28 12.20 29.75
CA TYR A 210 4.95 12.42 30.35
C TYR A 210 4.70 11.46 31.52
N ILE A 211 4.89 10.14 31.30
CA ILE A 211 4.70 9.12 32.33
C ILE A 211 5.63 9.36 33.54
N LYS A 212 6.87 9.79 33.31
CA LYS A 212 7.80 10.13 34.39
C LYS A 212 7.39 11.37 35.19
N LYS A 213 6.66 12.30 34.58
CA LYS A 213 6.18 13.53 35.23
C LYS A 213 4.97 13.29 36.13
N GLU A 214 4.12 12.32 35.81
CA GLU A 214 2.94 11.95 36.62
C GLU A 214 3.25 10.98 37.77
N ARG A 215 4.50 10.53 37.89
CA ARG A 215 4.98 9.64 38.97
C ARG A 215 5.78 10.38 40.05
N ILE A 216 5.75 11.72 40.04
CA ILE A 216 6.34 12.62 41.06
C ILE A 216 5.17 13.43 41.63
#